data_AF-A0A2M6YIJ6-F1
#
_entry.id   AF-A0A2M6YIJ6-F1
#
_cell.length_a   1.000
_cell.length_b   1.000
_cell.length_c   1.000
_cell.angle_alpha   90.00
_cell.angle_beta   90.00
_cell.angle_gamma   90.00
#
_symmetry.space_group_name_H-M   'P 1'
#
loop_
_entity.id
_entity.type
_entity.pdbx_description
1 polymer ?
#
loop_
_entity_poly.entity_id
_entity_poly.type
_entity_poly.pdbx_seq_one_letter_code
_entity_poly.pdbx_strand_id
1 'polypeptide(L)'
;MKTDIKTRGIGSRRCRSLARIGLTCSLMLCLIAGAGGCRQDKAAKAAEPPPSRLVFPDHGIYTGAYIDFGDNEDAVTLDAIEDFEKLVGRHQAIVASSSFWGEQNFPRKSMEIISRHGSVPLLYWSPWDRPYVQGRGPDRFSLKAILAGRWDAYIDQWADQARQYGKPILVAWGLEMNGTWFPWSGHFYGGGRRLDHEAPKLYEGPELYKKAFRYVVQRVRARGADRLLFGYHANNMSIPYERWNRIWAYYPGSDVVDWLGLSVYGKQFNDGERWGTFHGVMDAAYRDLCRLDPDKPVILAEWGVGEFPKAGNKPQWLRDAFTAFADQYPRIKGAVYWHERWQNEDDTYSNLRVNSSPESLQVFREGLAHPYWVTQPLYR
;
A
#
# COMPACT_ATOMS: atom_id res chain seq x y z
N MET A 1 -9.65 -0.90 -18.35
CA MET A 1 -9.08 -1.97 -19.17
C MET A 1 -7.57 -1.81 -19.07
N LYS A 2 -6.95 -2.48 -18.06
CA LYS A 2 -5.50 -2.56 -17.88
C LYS A 2 -5.10 -3.98 -18.29
N THR A 3 -4.54 -4.18 -19.48
CA THR A 3 -3.92 -5.45 -19.87
C THR A 3 -2.47 -5.52 -19.43
N ASP A 4 -2.13 -6.72 -18.97
CA ASP A 4 -0.83 -7.36 -19.09
C ASP A 4 0.38 -6.66 -18.47
N ILE A 5 0.61 -7.02 -17.21
CA ILE A 5 1.97 -7.10 -16.66
C ILE A 5 2.80 -7.98 -17.61
N LYS A 6 3.74 -7.33 -18.31
CA LYS A 6 4.61 -7.90 -19.33
C LYS A 6 5.49 -9.01 -18.73
N THR A 7 5.12 -10.26 -18.92
CA THR A 7 6.05 -11.39 -18.69
C THR A 7 6.58 -11.92 -20.03
N ARG A 8 7.83 -11.58 -20.37
CA ARG A 8 8.64 -12.36 -21.33
C ARG A 8 9.68 -13.18 -20.56
N GLY A 9 9.57 -14.50 -20.69
CA GLY A 9 10.42 -15.47 -20.03
C GLY A 9 11.81 -15.62 -20.65
N ILE A 10 12.76 -16.07 -19.83
CA ILE A 10 14.05 -16.60 -20.28
C ILE A 10 14.38 -17.87 -19.50
N GLY A 11 14.32 -19.00 -20.20
CA GLY A 11 15.43 -19.93 -20.39
C GLY A 11 16.06 -20.58 -19.16
N SER A 12 15.62 -21.80 -18.88
CA SER A 12 16.32 -22.82 -18.09
C SER A 12 17.75 -23.09 -18.56
N ARG A 13 18.72 -23.13 -17.63
CA ARG A 13 19.90 -24.00 -17.75
C ARG A 13 20.21 -24.67 -16.41
N ARG A 14 20.02 -25.99 -16.38
CA ARG A 14 20.53 -26.90 -15.37
C ARG A 14 22.04 -27.04 -15.54
N CYS A 15 22.79 -27.06 -14.44
CA CYS A 15 24.07 -27.77 -14.39
C CYS A 15 24.12 -28.58 -13.08
N ARG A 16 24.32 -29.89 -13.22
CA ARG A 16 24.55 -30.85 -12.14
C ARG A 16 26.07 -30.94 -11.90
N SER A 17 26.50 -31.08 -10.66
CA SER A 17 27.53 -32.07 -10.33
C SER A 17 27.54 -32.39 -8.83
N LEU A 18 27.79 -33.66 -8.55
CA LEU A 18 27.90 -34.34 -7.26
C LEU A 18 29.35 -34.29 -6.75
N ALA A 19 29.54 -34.34 -5.43
CA ALA A 19 30.57 -35.20 -4.82
C ALA A 19 30.28 -35.44 -3.32
N ARG A 20 30.34 -36.70 -2.92
CA ARG A 20 30.29 -37.23 -1.54
C ARG A 20 31.71 -37.52 -1.01
N ILE A 21 31.77 -37.83 0.30
CA ILE A 21 32.75 -38.66 1.06
C ILE A 21 33.78 -37.80 1.86
N GLY A 22 34.04 -37.98 3.17
CA GLY A 22 33.58 -38.99 4.15
C GLY A 22 34.10 -38.76 5.59
N LEU A 23 33.66 -39.65 6.50
CA LEU A 23 34.10 -39.98 7.89
C LEU A 23 35.63 -40.15 8.01
N THR A 24 36.37 -40.00 9.13
CA THR A 24 36.18 -40.46 10.53
C THR A 24 37.36 -40.00 11.46
N CYS A 25 37.15 -40.08 12.77
CA CYS A 25 38.08 -40.41 13.88
C CYS A 25 38.92 -39.34 14.64
N SER A 26 38.37 -38.98 15.81
CA SER A 26 38.92 -38.91 17.18
C SER A 26 40.43 -38.84 17.44
N LEU A 27 40.83 -37.88 18.29
CA LEU A 27 41.76 -38.17 19.40
C LEU A 27 41.47 -37.28 20.62
N MET A 28 41.39 -37.97 21.76
CA MET A 28 41.11 -37.50 23.11
C MET A 28 42.43 -37.02 23.74
N LEU A 29 42.43 -35.87 24.43
CA LEU A 29 43.44 -35.61 25.47
C LEU A 29 42.79 -34.84 26.62
N CYS A 30 42.72 -35.51 27.78
CA CYS A 30 42.35 -34.94 29.07
C CYS A 30 43.42 -33.96 29.55
N LEU A 31 43.03 -32.86 30.21
CA LEU A 31 43.82 -32.19 31.24
C LEU A 31 42.93 -31.34 32.17
N ILE A 32 42.79 -31.87 33.38
CA ILE A 32 42.75 -31.22 34.71
C ILE A 32 41.62 -30.23 35.02
N ALA A 33 40.78 -30.67 35.97
CA ALA A 33 39.79 -29.89 36.69
C ALA A 33 40.45 -28.86 37.63
N GLY A 34 40.10 -27.59 37.46
CA GLY A 34 40.26 -26.53 38.45
C GLY A 34 38.87 -26.06 38.89
N ALA A 35 38.46 -26.42 40.10
CA ALA A 35 37.22 -25.95 40.70
C ALA A 35 37.38 -24.49 41.16
N GLY A 36 37.00 -23.55 40.30
CA GLY A 36 36.78 -22.14 40.64
C GLY A 36 35.32 -21.79 40.42
N GLY A 37 34.56 -21.64 41.51
CA GLY A 37 33.14 -21.26 41.45
C GLY A 37 32.96 -19.84 40.92
N CYS A 38 32.73 -19.71 39.61
CA CYS A 38 32.18 -18.49 39.02
C CYS A 38 30.66 -18.51 39.15
N ARG A 39 30.12 -17.67 40.05
CA ARG A 39 28.74 -17.19 39.95
C ARG A 39 28.59 -16.54 38.57
N GLN A 40 27.88 -17.20 37.66
CA GLN A 40 27.33 -16.53 36.49
C GLN A 40 26.17 -15.66 36.99
N ASP A 41 26.48 -14.41 37.30
CA ASP A 41 25.46 -13.37 37.26
C ASP A 41 24.90 -13.39 35.83
N LYS A 42 23.67 -13.90 35.69
CA LYS A 42 22.91 -13.75 34.46
C LYS A 42 22.76 -12.26 34.24
N ALA A 43 23.63 -11.70 33.41
CA ALA A 43 23.45 -10.37 32.87
C ALA A 43 22.02 -10.32 32.30
N ALA A 44 21.15 -9.58 32.96
CA ALA A 44 19.83 -9.32 32.46
C ALA A 44 20.03 -8.73 31.06
N LYS A 45 19.54 -9.45 30.04
CA LYS A 45 19.51 -8.93 28.67
C LYS A 45 18.82 -7.58 28.76
N ALA A 46 19.56 -6.50 28.49
CA ALA A 46 19.02 -5.15 28.50
C ALA A 46 17.71 -5.20 27.69
N ALA A 47 16.62 -4.76 28.32
CA ALA A 47 15.33 -4.71 27.63
C ALA A 47 15.55 -3.93 26.33
N GLU A 48 15.17 -4.52 25.20
CA GLU A 48 15.22 -3.82 23.91
C GLU A 48 14.47 -2.48 24.09
N PRO A 49 15.02 -1.35 23.59
CA PRO A 49 14.33 -0.08 23.69
C PRO A 49 12.91 -0.24 23.16
N PRO A 50 11.93 0.45 23.76
CA PRO A 50 10.54 0.29 23.39
C PRO A 50 10.42 0.48 21.89
N PRO A 51 9.60 -0.34 21.22
CA PRO A 51 9.68 -0.43 19.79
C PRO A 51 9.24 0.92 19.17
N SER A 52 10.11 1.64 18.44
CA SER A 52 9.79 2.90 17.72
C SER A 52 8.59 2.80 16.78
N ARG A 53 7.48 3.47 17.09
CA ARG A 53 6.24 3.47 16.28
C ARG A 53 6.20 4.71 15.39
N LEU A 54 5.70 4.56 14.16
CA LEU A 54 5.45 5.69 13.28
C LEU A 54 4.37 6.60 13.91
N VAL A 55 4.60 7.90 13.87
CA VAL A 55 3.68 8.93 14.34
C VAL A 55 3.24 9.77 13.15
N PHE A 56 1.96 10.12 13.07
CA PHE A 56 1.48 11.09 12.09
C PHE A 56 1.70 12.52 12.59
N PRO A 57 2.11 13.46 11.73
CA PRO A 57 2.45 14.80 12.17
C PRO A 57 1.21 15.57 12.67
N ASP A 58 1.32 16.23 13.82
CA ASP A 58 0.24 17.10 14.32
C ASP A 58 -0.02 18.27 13.34
N HIS A 59 1.06 18.79 12.74
CA HIS A 59 1.03 19.84 11.72
C HIS A 59 1.77 19.40 10.46
N GLY A 60 1.16 19.64 9.30
CA GLY A 60 1.72 19.27 8.01
C GLY A 60 1.35 17.86 7.55
N ILE A 61 1.91 17.49 6.40
CA ILE A 61 1.59 16.27 5.66
C ILE A 61 2.88 15.59 5.23
N TYR A 62 2.98 14.27 5.42
CA TYR A 62 4.08 13.50 4.86
C TYR A 62 4.10 13.57 3.33
N THR A 63 5.26 13.92 2.76
CA THR A 63 5.51 13.73 1.33
C THR A 63 5.47 12.24 1.00
N GLY A 64 4.94 11.89 -0.16
CA GLY A 64 5.07 10.53 -0.63
C GLY A 64 4.89 10.37 -2.12
N ALA A 65 5.36 9.23 -2.61
CA ALA A 65 5.22 8.83 -3.99
C ALA A 65 5.10 7.32 -4.15
N TYR A 66 4.26 6.93 -5.10
CA TYR A 66 4.46 5.69 -5.85
C TYR A 66 5.31 6.06 -7.07
N ILE A 67 6.37 5.29 -7.33
CA ILE A 67 7.36 5.57 -8.37
C ILE A 67 7.30 4.44 -9.39
N ASP A 68 7.33 4.79 -10.67
CA ASP A 68 7.45 3.84 -11.77
C ASP A 68 8.78 3.05 -11.66
N PHE A 69 8.70 1.83 -11.13
CA PHE A 69 9.82 0.92 -10.96
C PHE A 69 10.09 0.04 -12.19
N GLY A 70 9.46 0.33 -13.33
CA GLY A 70 9.58 -0.44 -14.56
C GLY A 70 8.42 -1.42 -14.76
N ASP A 71 8.70 -2.65 -15.20
CA ASP A 71 7.66 -3.58 -15.66
C ASP A 71 6.73 -4.12 -14.55
N ASN A 72 7.12 -4.02 -13.28
CA ASN A 72 6.31 -4.49 -12.15
C ASN A 72 6.29 -3.48 -10.99
N GLU A 73 5.12 -3.35 -10.35
CA GLU A 73 4.86 -2.44 -9.23
C GLU A 73 5.59 -2.81 -7.91
N ASP A 74 6.21 -3.99 -7.85
CA ASP A 74 6.90 -4.54 -6.68
C ASP A 74 8.44 -4.47 -6.80
N ALA A 75 8.97 -3.99 -7.93
CA ALA A 75 10.39 -4.01 -8.29
C ALA A 75 11.19 -2.80 -7.76
N VAL A 76 10.98 -2.41 -6.49
CA VAL A 76 11.60 -1.22 -5.88
C VAL A 76 13.14 -1.23 -6.01
N THR A 77 13.71 -0.12 -6.48
CA THR A 77 15.15 0.13 -6.52
C THR A 77 15.51 1.45 -5.83
N LEU A 78 16.72 1.52 -5.27
CA LEU A 78 17.22 2.74 -4.64
C LEU A 78 17.38 3.87 -5.67
N ASP A 79 17.97 3.55 -6.83
CA ASP A 79 18.20 4.52 -7.91
C ASP A 79 16.90 5.20 -8.36
N ALA A 80 15.79 4.46 -8.50
CA ALA A 80 14.51 5.04 -8.87
C ALA A 80 13.98 6.01 -7.81
N ILE A 81 14.18 5.70 -6.52
CA ILE A 81 13.80 6.59 -5.43
C ILE A 81 14.65 7.87 -5.48
N GLU A 82 15.98 7.73 -5.54
CA GLU A 82 16.89 8.87 -5.59
C GLU A 82 16.67 9.74 -6.83
N ASP A 83 16.42 9.15 -7.98
CA ASP A 83 16.20 9.88 -9.22
C ASP A 83 14.85 10.62 -9.21
N PHE A 84 13.80 10.02 -8.63
CA PHE A 84 12.56 10.73 -8.40
C PHE A 84 12.74 11.90 -7.43
N GLU A 85 13.49 11.73 -6.33
CA GLU A 85 13.76 12.80 -5.38
C GLU A 85 14.60 13.92 -5.97
N LYS A 86 15.61 13.60 -6.80
CA LYS A 86 16.36 14.59 -7.61
C LYS A 86 15.43 15.31 -8.59
N LEU A 87 14.52 14.58 -9.23
CA LEU A 87 13.54 15.13 -10.16
C LEU A 87 12.62 16.13 -9.45
N VAL A 88 12.08 15.83 -8.27
CA VAL A 88 11.12 16.70 -7.59
C VAL A 88 11.75 17.65 -6.56
N GLY A 89 13.04 17.51 -6.29
CA GLY A 89 13.80 18.36 -5.36
C GLY A 89 13.44 18.15 -3.89
N ARG A 90 12.82 17.01 -3.53
CA ARG A 90 12.31 16.77 -2.19
C ARG A 90 12.32 15.28 -1.83
N HIS A 91 12.75 14.98 -0.60
CA HIS A 91 12.70 13.62 -0.05
C HIS A 91 11.25 13.17 0.20
N GLN A 92 10.98 11.89 -0.04
CA GLN A 92 9.67 11.27 0.14
C GLN A 92 9.62 10.55 1.49
N ALA A 93 8.83 11.06 2.43
CA ALA A 93 8.63 10.42 3.73
C ALA A 93 7.94 9.05 3.59
N ILE A 94 7.08 8.89 2.59
CA ILE A 94 6.37 7.64 2.28
C ILE A 94 6.71 7.20 0.86
N VAL A 95 7.15 5.96 0.68
CA VAL A 95 7.31 5.35 -0.65
C VAL A 95 6.37 4.16 -0.75
N ALA A 96 5.52 4.16 -1.77
CA ALA A 96 4.55 3.11 -1.99
C ALA A 96 5.06 2.02 -2.94
N SER A 97 4.64 0.77 -2.71
CA SER A 97 4.89 -0.37 -3.58
C SER A 97 3.83 -1.44 -3.40
N SER A 98 3.68 -2.33 -4.39
CA SER A 98 2.69 -3.40 -4.36
C SER A 98 3.25 -4.72 -3.79
N SER A 99 2.37 -5.55 -3.23
CA SER A 99 2.65 -6.95 -2.88
C SER A 99 1.42 -7.80 -3.19
N PHE A 100 1.54 -8.61 -4.24
CA PHE A 100 0.47 -9.49 -4.68
C PHE A 100 0.57 -10.86 -4.02
N TRP A 101 -0.56 -11.42 -3.58
CA TRP A 101 -0.61 -12.75 -2.97
C TRP A 101 -0.17 -13.84 -3.95
N GLY A 102 -0.32 -13.64 -5.26
CA GLY A 102 0.21 -14.54 -6.29
C GLY A 102 1.72 -14.78 -6.21
N GLU A 103 2.47 -13.90 -5.54
CA GLU A 103 3.91 -14.06 -5.27
C GLU A 103 4.24 -14.90 -4.05
N GLN A 104 3.25 -15.10 -3.16
CA GLN A 104 3.37 -15.92 -1.94
C GLN A 104 4.60 -15.56 -1.06
N ASN A 105 4.98 -14.29 -1.02
CA ASN A 105 6.11 -13.82 -0.21
C ASN A 105 5.78 -12.53 0.57
N PHE A 106 6.63 -12.22 1.57
CA PHE A 106 6.74 -10.89 2.14
C PHE A 106 7.81 -10.10 1.36
N PRO A 107 7.56 -8.87 0.89
CA PRO A 107 8.45 -8.13 0.00
C PRO A 107 9.64 -7.50 0.75
N ARG A 108 10.41 -8.33 1.48
CA ARG A 108 11.50 -7.89 2.38
C ARG A 108 12.48 -6.94 1.72
N LYS A 109 12.92 -7.26 0.50
CA LYS A 109 13.89 -6.45 -0.24
C LYS A 109 13.38 -5.02 -0.43
N SER A 110 12.16 -4.86 -0.91
CA SER A 110 11.53 -3.55 -1.15
C SER A 110 11.36 -2.78 0.16
N MET A 111 10.89 -3.44 1.23
CA MET A 111 10.76 -2.80 2.56
C MET A 111 12.11 -2.38 3.14
N GLU A 112 13.16 -3.15 2.91
CA GLU A 112 14.52 -2.80 3.35
C GLU A 112 15.11 -1.64 2.57
N ILE A 113 14.93 -1.60 1.24
CA ILE A 113 15.39 -0.47 0.41
C ILE A 113 14.73 0.82 0.89
N ILE A 114 13.39 0.85 0.97
CA ILE A 114 12.62 2.03 1.38
C ILE A 114 13.03 2.50 2.79
N SER A 115 13.06 1.59 3.76
CA SER A 115 13.38 1.98 5.14
C SER A 115 14.84 2.34 5.39
N ARG A 116 15.78 1.82 4.60
CA ARG A 116 17.19 2.22 4.69
C ARG A 116 17.43 3.57 4.00
N HIS A 117 16.58 3.93 3.04
CA HIS A 117 16.55 5.26 2.42
C HIS A 117 16.01 6.37 3.36
N GLY A 118 15.41 5.98 4.49
CA GLY A 118 14.83 6.93 5.46
C GLY A 118 13.32 7.12 5.35
N SER A 119 12.68 6.45 4.38
CA SER A 119 11.24 6.54 4.14
C SER A 119 10.46 5.42 4.85
N VAL A 120 9.16 5.63 5.07
CA VAL A 120 8.22 4.60 5.51
C VAL A 120 7.63 3.89 4.29
N PRO A 121 7.63 2.54 4.25
CA PRO A 121 6.92 1.82 3.21
C PRO A 121 5.40 1.92 3.38
N LEU A 122 4.71 2.30 2.30
CA LEU A 122 3.28 2.04 2.10
C LEU A 122 3.13 0.82 1.18
N LEU A 123 2.51 -0.24 1.69
CA LEU A 123 2.37 -1.50 0.98
C LEU A 123 0.92 -1.76 0.57
N TYR A 124 0.68 -1.84 -0.74
CA TYR A 124 -0.59 -2.33 -1.30
C TYR A 124 -0.60 -3.85 -1.27
N TRP A 125 -1.17 -4.42 -0.21
CA TRP A 125 -1.16 -5.87 0.01
C TRP A 125 -2.44 -6.51 -0.55
N SER A 126 -2.30 -7.07 -1.74
CA SER A 126 -3.44 -7.35 -2.61
C SER A 126 -3.69 -8.86 -2.74
N PRO A 127 -4.86 -9.37 -2.32
CA PRO A 127 -5.25 -10.77 -2.52
C PRO A 127 -5.61 -11.02 -4.01
N TRP A 128 -4.59 -10.95 -4.87
CA TRP A 128 -4.68 -11.09 -6.31
C TRP A 128 -3.79 -12.21 -6.82
N ASP A 129 -4.29 -12.99 -7.76
CA ASP A 129 -3.55 -14.05 -8.43
C ASP A 129 -3.12 -13.70 -9.85
N ARG A 130 -2.08 -14.41 -10.31
CA ARG A 130 -1.67 -14.38 -11.70
C ARG A 130 -2.71 -15.07 -12.60
N PRO A 131 -2.88 -14.61 -13.86
CA PRO A 131 -2.39 -13.35 -14.42
C PRO A 131 -3.19 -12.19 -13.82
N TYR A 132 -2.49 -11.13 -13.37
CA TYR A 132 -3.06 -9.98 -12.67
C TYR A 132 -3.94 -9.13 -13.60
N VAL A 133 -5.13 -9.64 -13.90
CA VAL A 133 -6.08 -9.10 -14.88
C VAL A 133 -7.23 -8.42 -14.16
N GLN A 134 -7.44 -7.13 -14.47
CA GLN A 134 -8.50 -6.34 -13.89
C GLN A 134 -9.89 -6.70 -14.46
N GLY A 135 -10.95 -6.30 -13.74
CA GLY A 135 -12.34 -6.50 -14.17
C GLY A 135 -12.80 -7.95 -14.08
N ARG A 136 -12.00 -8.80 -13.43
CA ARG A 136 -12.29 -10.22 -13.23
C ARG A 136 -12.21 -10.56 -11.75
N GLY A 137 -13.21 -11.30 -11.28
CA GLY A 137 -13.22 -11.82 -9.93
C GLY A 137 -14.43 -12.74 -9.68
N PRO A 138 -14.44 -13.43 -8.54
CA PRO A 138 -13.31 -13.63 -7.62
C PRO A 138 -12.26 -14.60 -8.19
N ASP A 139 -11.01 -14.54 -7.70
CA ASP A 139 -9.95 -15.50 -8.04
C ASP A 139 -9.71 -16.54 -6.91
N ARG A 140 -8.57 -17.27 -6.93
CA ARG A 140 -8.26 -18.27 -5.89
C ARG A 140 -8.12 -17.68 -4.49
N PHE A 141 -7.82 -16.38 -4.38
CA PHE A 141 -7.73 -15.62 -3.13
C PHE A 141 -9.07 -14.95 -2.78
N SER A 142 -10.19 -15.51 -3.24
CA SER A 142 -11.53 -15.00 -2.92
C SER A 142 -11.73 -14.75 -1.42
N LEU A 143 -12.53 -13.73 -1.07
CA LEU A 143 -12.86 -13.42 0.32
C LEU A 143 -13.45 -14.62 1.07
N LYS A 144 -14.22 -15.47 0.38
CA LYS A 144 -14.78 -16.72 0.94
C LYS A 144 -13.69 -17.75 1.23
N ALA A 145 -12.70 -17.90 0.36
CA ALA A 145 -11.56 -18.81 0.58
C ALA A 145 -10.68 -18.35 1.75
N ILE A 146 -10.46 -17.03 1.86
CA ILE A 146 -9.73 -16.42 2.99
C ILE A 146 -10.47 -16.73 4.30
N LEU A 147 -11.77 -16.44 4.37
CA LEU A 147 -12.59 -16.69 5.56
C LEU A 147 -12.76 -18.18 5.89
N ALA A 148 -12.60 -19.07 4.91
CA ALA A 148 -12.57 -20.52 5.12
C ALA A 148 -11.20 -21.04 5.59
N GLY A 149 -10.24 -20.15 5.86
CA GLY A 149 -8.93 -20.49 6.37
C GLY A 149 -7.96 -21.08 5.34
N ARG A 150 -8.31 -21.07 4.04
CA ARG A 150 -7.47 -21.73 3.01
C ARG A 150 -6.11 -21.06 2.81
N TRP A 151 -5.98 -19.80 3.18
CA TRP A 151 -4.77 -18.99 3.02
C TRP A 151 -4.10 -18.63 4.34
N ASP A 152 -4.52 -19.29 5.42
CA ASP A 152 -4.03 -19.10 6.79
C ASP A 152 -2.52 -19.24 6.90
N ALA A 153 -1.97 -20.32 6.35
CA ALA A 153 -0.54 -20.58 6.39
C ALA A 153 0.28 -19.48 5.69
N TYR A 154 -0.23 -18.95 4.56
CA TYR A 154 0.41 -17.84 3.86
C TYR A 154 0.35 -16.55 4.71
N ILE A 155 -0.81 -16.20 5.25
CA ILE A 155 -0.98 -15.01 6.10
C ILE A 155 -0.07 -15.08 7.32
N ASP A 156 -0.01 -16.24 7.98
CA ASP A 156 0.82 -16.46 9.17
C ASP A 156 2.31 -16.34 8.84
N GLN A 157 2.75 -16.96 7.74
CA GLN A 157 4.15 -16.87 7.29
C GLN A 157 4.52 -15.45 6.86
N TRP A 158 3.61 -14.72 6.22
CA TRP A 158 3.81 -13.32 5.86
C TRP A 158 3.95 -12.45 7.11
N ALA A 159 3.08 -12.64 8.09
CA ALA A 159 3.09 -11.90 9.34
C ALA A 159 4.33 -12.20 10.20
N ASP A 160 4.80 -13.45 10.23
CA ASP A 160 6.06 -13.80 10.88
C ASP A 160 7.25 -13.09 10.24
N GLN A 161 7.29 -12.99 8.91
CA GLN A 161 8.34 -12.27 8.19
C GLN A 161 8.26 -10.76 8.42
N ALA A 162 7.06 -10.19 8.46
CA ALA A 162 6.83 -8.79 8.79
C ALA A 162 7.26 -8.46 10.23
N ARG A 163 6.97 -9.35 11.19
CA ARG A 163 7.47 -9.25 12.57
C ARG A 163 9.00 -9.29 12.63
N GLN A 164 9.62 -10.22 11.90
CA GLN A 164 11.09 -10.30 11.81
C GLN A 164 11.73 -9.09 11.12
N TYR A 165 11.00 -8.41 10.23
CA TYR A 165 11.46 -7.15 9.62
C TYR A 165 11.52 -6.02 10.65
N GLY A 166 10.57 -5.96 11.58
CA GLY A 166 10.71 -5.20 12.84
C GLY A 166 10.60 -3.68 12.74
N LYS A 167 10.37 -3.11 11.55
CA LYS A 167 10.15 -1.67 11.35
C LYS A 167 8.70 -1.36 10.92
N PRO A 168 8.24 -0.11 11.07
CA PRO A 168 6.88 0.28 10.66
C PRO A 168 6.62 0.12 9.15
N ILE A 169 5.41 -0.33 8.82
CA ILE A 169 4.88 -0.38 7.45
C ILE A 169 3.42 0.09 7.51
N LEU A 170 3.05 1.02 6.63
CA LEU A 170 1.64 1.32 6.35
C LEU A 170 1.12 0.25 5.39
N VAL A 171 0.04 -0.46 5.73
CA VAL A 171 -0.49 -1.56 4.91
C VAL A 171 -1.90 -1.23 4.45
N ALA A 172 -2.13 -1.17 3.15
CA ALA A 172 -3.46 -1.10 2.56
C ALA A 172 -3.81 -2.48 2.00
N TRP A 173 -4.56 -3.28 2.77
CA TRP A 173 -4.99 -4.60 2.33
C TRP A 173 -6.31 -4.50 1.56
N GLY A 174 -6.37 -5.11 0.37
CA GLY A 174 -7.59 -5.14 -0.44
C GLY A 174 -8.18 -3.75 -0.70
N LEU A 175 -7.33 -2.81 -1.12
CA LEU A 175 -7.71 -1.42 -1.41
C LEU A 175 -8.77 -1.30 -2.51
N GLU A 176 -9.46 -0.15 -2.57
CA GLU A 176 -10.42 0.18 -3.63
C GLU A 176 -11.50 -0.88 -3.86
N MET A 177 -11.92 -1.53 -2.78
CA MET A 177 -12.97 -2.55 -2.79
C MET A 177 -14.32 -2.05 -3.33
N ASN A 178 -14.49 -0.73 -3.42
CA ASN A 178 -15.64 -0.04 -4.00
C ASN A 178 -15.52 0.23 -5.51
N GLY A 179 -14.51 -0.32 -6.20
CA GLY A 179 -14.40 -0.35 -7.66
C GLY A 179 -14.95 -1.64 -8.28
N THR A 180 -14.75 -1.86 -9.58
CA THR A 180 -15.07 -3.14 -10.28
C THR A 180 -13.85 -3.87 -10.81
N TRP A 181 -12.65 -3.32 -10.62
CA TRP A 181 -11.42 -3.80 -11.25
C TRP A 181 -10.70 -4.89 -10.46
N PHE A 182 -10.86 -4.96 -9.13
CA PHE A 182 -10.15 -5.93 -8.30
C PHE A 182 -11.01 -7.11 -7.83
N PRO A 183 -10.45 -8.33 -7.71
CA PRO A 183 -11.22 -9.54 -7.39
C PRO A 183 -11.76 -9.60 -5.95
N TRP A 184 -11.34 -8.69 -5.07
CA TRP A 184 -11.90 -8.51 -3.72
C TRP A 184 -13.02 -7.45 -3.66
N SER A 185 -13.37 -6.82 -4.78
CA SER A 185 -14.46 -5.85 -4.84
C SER A 185 -15.80 -6.48 -4.45
N GLY A 186 -16.60 -5.76 -3.65
CA GLY A 186 -17.95 -6.21 -3.29
C GLY A 186 -18.87 -6.45 -4.50
N HIS A 187 -18.55 -5.87 -5.66
CA HIS A 187 -19.20 -6.15 -6.95
C HIS A 187 -19.23 -7.66 -7.26
N PHE A 188 -18.14 -8.38 -7.00
CA PHE A 188 -18.01 -9.81 -7.30
C PHE A 188 -18.60 -10.73 -6.20
N TYR A 189 -19.12 -10.16 -5.10
CA TYR A 189 -19.63 -10.91 -3.94
C TYR A 189 -21.09 -10.58 -3.65
N GLY A 190 -21.92 -10.59 -4.70
CA GLY A 190 -23.36 -10.35 -4.60
C GLY A 190 -23.75 -8.88 -4.62
N GLY A 191 -22.78 -7.95 -4.62
CA GLY A 191 -23.02 -6.51 -4.74
C GLY A 191 -24.10 -6.01 -3.79
N GLY A 192 -25.18 -5.49 -4.36
CA GLY A 192 -26.36 -4.98 -3.65
C GLY A 192 -27.35 -6.03 -3.13
N ARG A 193 -27.01 -7.34 -3.16
CA ARG A 193 -27.84 -8.37 -2.55
C ARG A 193 -27.95 -8.13 -1.06
N ARG A 194 -29.18 -7.94 -0.59
CA ARG A 194 -29.48 -7.66 0.81
C ARG A 194 -29.28 -8.91 1.68
N LEU A 195 -28.72 -8.71 2.87
CA LEU A 195 -28.63 -9.76 3.90
C LEU A 195 -29.82 -9.75 4.85
N ASP A 196 -30.46 -8.59 5.02
CA ASP A 196 -31.62 -8.40 5.87
C ASP A 196 -32.68 -7.51 5.19
N HIS A 197 -33.93 -7.63 5.66
CA HIS A 197 -35.01 -6.74 5.27
C HIS A 197 -35.13 -5.50 6.18
N GLU A 198 -34.48 -5.52 7.35
CA GLU A 198 -34.52 -4.47 8.36
C GLU A 198 -33.37 -3.45 8.23
N ALA A 199 -33.30 -2.49 9.15
CA ALA A 199 -32.28 -1.44 9.18
C ALA A 199 -31.21 -1.75 10.27
N PRO A 200 -29.92 -1.42 10.04
CA PRO A 200 -29.36 -0.80 8.83
C PRO A 200 -29.35 -1.77 7.64
N LYS A 201 -29.54 -1.26 6.41
CA LYS A 201 -29.52 -2.10 5.21
C LYS A 201 -28.12 -2.69 5.02
N LEU A 202 -27.95 -3.99 5.26
CA LEU A 202 -26.69 -4.69 5.05
C LEU A 202 -26.67 -5.39 3.68
N TYR A 203 -25.50 -5.40 3.06
CA TYR A 203 -25.29 -5.92 1.71
C TYR A 203 -24.16 -6.94 1.72
N GLU A 204 -24.34 -8.06 1.01
CA GLU A 204 -23.42 -9.19 1.09
C GLU A 204 -21.97 -8.82 0.74
N GLY A 205 -21.76 -8.09 -0.36
CA GLY A 205 -20.42 -7.74 -0.83
C GLY A 205 -19.63 -6.94 0.21
N PRO A 206 -20.15 -5.80 0.68
CA PRO A 206 -19.53 -5.01 1.74
C PRO A 206 -19.36 -5.76 3.06
N GLU A 207 -20.35 -6.54 3.52
CA GLU A 207 -20.20 -7.32 4.75
C GLU A 207 -19.11 -8.39 4.63
N LEU A 208 -18.99 -9.05 3.47
CA LEU A 208 -17.98 -10.06 3.26
C LEU A 208 -16.58 -9.45 3.24
N TYR A 209 -16.42 -8.29 2.60
CA TYR A 209 -15.17 -7.54 2.63
C TYR A 209 -14.78 -7.16 4.06
N LYS A 210 -15.72 -6.59 4.84
CA LYS A 210 -15.47 -6.23 6.25
C LYS A 210 -15.03 -7.43 7.08
N LYS A 211 -15.70 -8.57 6.94
CA LYS A 211 -15.33 -9.82 7.63
C LYS A 211 -13.92 -10.26 7.25
N ALA A 212 -13.59 -10.26 5.96
CA ALA A 212 -12.27 -10.69 5.48
C ALA A 212 -11.15 -9.74 5.91
N PHE A 213 -11.37 -8.42 5.85
CA PHE A 213 -10.41 -7.42 6.36
C PHE A 213 -10.10 -7.67 7.84
N ARG A 214 -11.14 -7.80 8.67
CA ARG A 214 -10.98 -8.09 10.11
C ARG A 214 -10.23 -9.38 10.33
N TYR A 215 -10.58 -10.44 9.59
CA TYR A 215 -9.93 -11.75 9.69
C TYR A 215 -8.43 -11.67 9.41
N VAL A 216 -8.04 -11.03 8.30
CA VAL A 216 -6.62 -10.89 7.92
C VAL A 216 -5.86 -10.06 8.95
N VAL A 217 -6.39 -8.90 9.35
CA VAL A 217 -5.71 -8.03 10.34
C VAL A 217 -5.55 -8.72 11.68
N GLN A 218 -6.59 -9.37 12.19
CA GLN A 218 -6.55 -10.10 13.46
C GLN A 218 -5.53 -11.23 13.42
N ARG A 219 -5.47 -11.96 12.30
CA ARG A 219 -4.50 -13.04 12.12
C ARG A 219 -3.06 -12.52 12.12
N VAL A 220 -2.79 -11.45 11.38
CA VAL A 220 -1.46 -10.81 11.37
C VAL A 220 -1.07 -10.30 12.76
N ARG A 221 -1.99 -9.63 13.47
CA ARG A 221 -1.76 -9.16 14.84
C ARG A 221 -1.54 -10.31 15.83
N ALA A 222 -2.22 -11.45 15.67
CA ALA A 222 -2.00 -12.65 16.49
C ALA A 222 -0.59 -13.26 16.33
N ARG A 223 0.12 -12.92 15.24
CA ARG A 223 1.53 -13.29 15.05
C ARG A 223 2.52 -12.29 15.66
N GLY A 224 2.03 -11.23 16.33
CA GLY A 224 2.85 -10.19 16.97
C GLY A 224 3.50 -9.20 15.99
N ALA A 225 2.94 -9.04 14.79
CA ALA A 225 3.41 -8.07 13.81
C ALA A 225 2.93 -6.64 14.15
N ASP A 226 3.26 -6.17 15.36
CA ASP A 226 2.70 -4.95 15.98
C ASP A 226 3.23 -3.63 15.37
N ARG A 227 4.08 -3.72 14.34
CA ARG A 227 4.65 -2.57 13.62
C ARG A 227 3.84 -2.17 12.40
N LEU A 228 2.87 -2.99 12.02
CA LEU A 228 2.04 -2.75 10.86
C LEU A 228 0.87 -1.84 11.25
N LEU A 229 0.65 -0.81 10.45
CA LEU A 229 -0.47 0.11 10.56
C LEU A 229 -1.43 -0.14 9.40
N PHE A 230 -2.55 -0.78 9.68
CA PHE A 230 -3.51 -1.19 8.66
C PHE A 230 -4.45 -0.04 8.28
N GLY A 231 -4.51 0.27 6.98
CA GLY A 231 -5.34 1.31 6.41
C GLY A 231 -6.63 0.78 5.82
N TYR A 232 -7.73 1.50 6.03
CA TYR A 232 -8.94 1.32 5.22
C TYR A 232 -8.85 2.25 4.01
N HIS A 233 -8.53 1.73 2.83
CA HIS A 233 -8.23 2.51 1.63
C HIS A 233 -9.28 2.30 0.53
N ALA A 234 -10.07 3.33 0.25
CA ALA A 234 -11.14 3.30 -0.75
C ALA A 234 -10.80 4.14 -2.00
N ASN A 235 -11.42 3.84 -3.13
CA ASN A 235 -11.41 4.77 -4.27
C ASN A 235 -12.35 5.95 -3.98
N ASN A 236 -12.00 7.16 -4.43
CA ASN A 236 -12.82 8.36 -4.27
C ASN A 236 -14.22 8.21 -4.87
N MET A 237 -14.32 7.50 -6.01
CA MET A 237 -15.58 7.20 -6.69
C MET A 237 -15.94 5.74 -6.53
N SER A 238 -17.17 5.48 -6.08
CA SER A 238 -17.71 4.12 -6.06
C SER A 238 -18.18 3.74 -7.46
N ILE A 239 -17.70 2.62 -7.97
CA ILE A 239 -18.08 2.08 -9.28
C ILE A 239 -18.57 0.64 -9.04
N PRO A 240 -19.88 0.35 -9.22
CA PRO A 240 -20.95 1.29 -9.59
C PRO A 240 -21.27 2.30 -8.49
N TYR A 241 -21.84 3.45 -8.87
CA TYR A 241 -22.27 4.49 -7.93
C TYR A 241 -23.62 4.11 -7.30
N GLU A 242 -23.56 3.20 -6.34
CA GLU A 242 -24.73 2.60 -5.70
C GLU A 242 -24.65 2.70 -4.18
N ARG A 243 -25.79 2.74 -3.50
CA ARG A 243 -25.84 2.87 -2.03
C ARG A 243 -25.04 1.80 -1.30
N TRP A 244 -25.10 0.56 -1.79
CA TRP A 244 -24.38 -0.57 -1.21
C TRP A 244 -22.87 -0.47 -1.42
N ASN A 245 -22.42 0.29 -2.43
CA ASN A 245 -21.02 0.34 -2.83
C ASN A 245 -20.28 1.58 -2.31
N ARG A 246 -20.94 2.41 -1.50
CA ARG A 246 -20.35 3.64 -0.97
C ARG A 246 -19.21 3.35 -0.01
N ILE A 247 -18.27 4.28 0.13
CA ILE A 247 -17.10 4.20 1.02
C ILE A 247 -17.50 3.67 2.41
N TRP A 248 -18.50 4.27 3.05
CA TRP A 248 -18.93 3.86 4.39
C TRP A 248 -19.49 2.44 4.51
N ALA A 249 -19.93 1.81 3.43
CA ALA A 249 -20.47 0.45 3.47
C ALA A 249 -19.40 -0.60 3.81
N TYR A 250 -18.13 -0.31 3.48
CA TYR A 250 -17.01 -1.24 3.60
C TYR A 250 -16.13 -1.02 4.83
N TYR A 251 -16.42 -0.01 5.67
CA TYR A 251 -15.57 0.31 6.82
C TYR A 251 -15.62 -0.82 7.87
N PRO A 252 -14.50 -1.50 8.19
CA PRO A 252 -14.49 -2.69 9.03
C PRO A 252 -14.47 -2.41 10.54
N GLY A 253 -14.38 -1.14 10.94
CA GLY A 253 -14.37 -0.69 12.34
C GLY A 253 -13.01 -0.17 12.82
N SER A 254 -13.06 0.77 13.76
CA SER A 254 -11.90 1.52 14.29
C SER A 254 -10.88 0.68 15.06
N ASP A 255 -11.27 -0.52 15.51
CA ASP A 255 -10.41 -1.44 16.26
C ASP A 255 -9.42 -2.18 15.36
N VAL A 256 -9.70 -2.30 14.06
CA VAL A 256 -8.81 -2.95 13.06
C VAL A 256 -8.20 -1.99 12.04
N VAL A 257 -8.53 -0.70 12.12
CA VAL A 257 -8.04 0.34 11.21
C VAL A 257 -7.20 1.36 11.97
N ASP A 258 -5.99 1.61 11.51
CA ASP A 258 -5.04 2.55 12.08
C ASP A 258 -5.04 3.90 11.35
N TRP A 259 -5.39 3.93 10.06
CA TRP A 259 -5.52 5.15 9.24
C TRP A 259 -6.58 4.99 8.14
N LEU A 260 -7.12 6.10 7.64
CA LEU A 260 -8.12 6.13 6.56
C LEU A 260 -7.44 6.53 5.25
N GLY A 261 -7.74 5.83 4.16
CA GLY A 261 -7.07 5.96 2.87
C GLY A 261 -8.02 6.32 1.74
N LEU A 262 -7.55 7.16 0.82
CA LEU A 262 -8.22 7.44 -0.46
C LEU A 262 -7.26 7.33 -1.64
N SER A 263 -7.76 6.76 -2.74
CA SER A 263 -7.25 7.02 -4.08
C SER A 263 -8.05 8.17 -4.71
N VAL A 264 -7.36 9.21 -5.16
CA VAL A 264 -7.97 10.41 -5.76
C VAL A 264 -7.32 10.72 -7.08
N TYR A 265 -7.99 10.29 -8.15
CA TYR A 265 -7.53 10.55 -9.50
C TYR A 265 -8.41 11.58 -10.20
N GLY A 266 -7.75 12.51 -10.91
CA GLY A 266 -8.37 13.24 -12.01
C GLY A 266 -8.53 12.33 -13.24
N LYS A 267 -8.61 12.92 -14.44
CA LYS A 267 -8.66 12.15 -15.69
C LYS A 267 -7.41 11.26 -15.83
N GLN A 268 -7.61 9.96 -16.08
CA GLN A 268 -6.51 8.99 -16.25
C GLN A 268 -6.34 8.50 -17.68
N PHE A 269 -7.43 8.45 -18.48
CA PHE A 269 -7.44 7.85 -19.81
C PHE A 269 -7.93 8.84 -20.88
N ASN A 270 -7.63 8.57 -22.15
CA ASN A 270 -8.16 9.33 -23.30
C ASN A 270 -9.46 8.71 -23.84
N ASP A 271 -10.45 8.54 -22.98
CA ASP A 271 -11.65 7.72 -23.17
C ASP A 271 -12.96 8.53 -23.30
N GLY A 272 -12.86 9.84 -23.59
CA GLY A 272 -14.03 10.73 -23.66
C GLY A 272 -14.59 11.17 -22.30
N GLU A 273 -14.09 10.67 -21.16
CA GLU A 273 -14.46 11.22 -19.86
C GLU A 273 -14.09 12.71 -19.75
N ARG A 274 -14.95 13.50 -19.09
CA ARG A 274 -14.71 14.93 -18.89
C ARG A 274 -13.58 15.16 -17.88
N TRP A 275 -12.92 16.30 -18.00
CA TRP A 275 -11.94 16.74 -17.01
C TRP A 275 -12.59 17.01 -15.65
N GLY A 276 -12.11 16.34 -14.61
CA GLY A 276 -12.49 16.61 -13.22
C GLY A 276 -11.50 17.54 -12.55
N THR A 277 -12.00 18.61 -11.90
CA THR A 277 -11.19 19.46 -11.03
C THR A 277 -10.76 18.68 -9.77
N PHE A 278 -9.70 19.12 -9.09
CA PHE A 278 -9.23 18.46 -7.87
C PHE A 278 -10.34 18.36 -6.80
N HIS A 279 -11.02 19.49 -6.51
CA HIS A 279 -12.17 19.54 -5.60
C HIS A 279 -13.30 18.61 -6.05
N GLY A 280 -13.61 18.57 -7.35
CA GLY A 280 -14.67 17.72 -7.89
C GLY A 280 -14.43 16.22 -7.62
N VAL A 281 -13.17 15.78 -7.62
CA VAL A 281 -12.80 14.39 -7.34
C VAL A 281 -12.50 14.12 -5.86
N MET A 282 -12.38 15.15 -5.03
CA MET A 282 -11.91 15.05 -3.64
C MET A 282 -13.01 15.31 -2.60
N ASP A 283 -13.76 16.41 -2.71
CA ASP A 283 -14.58 16.98 -1.61
C ASP A 283 -15.55 15.96 -1.00
N ALA A 284 -16.31 15.28 -1.84
CA ALA A 284 -17.33 14.34 -1.40
C ALA A 284 -16.71 13.10 -0.75
N ALA A 285 -15.66 12.55 -1.37
CA ALA A 285 -14.97 11.37 -0.87
C ALA A 285 -14.27 11.65 0.47
N TYR A 286 -13.57 12.78 0.58
CA TYR A 286 -12.93 13.20 1.82
C TYR A 286 -13.94 13.36 2.97
N ARG A 287 -15.07 14.01 2.71
CA ARG A 287 -16.13 14.18 3.71
C ARG A 287 -16.74 12.86 4.14
N ASP A 288 -16.99 11.95 3.21
CA ASP A 288 -17.53 10.62 3.51
C ASP A 288 -16.54 9.78 4.31
N LEU A 289 -15.25 9.83 3.96
CA LEU A 289 -14.19 9.14 4.68
C LEU A 289 -14.02 9.69 6.10
N CYS A 290 -13.99 11.02 6.26
CA CYS A 290 -13.83 11.66 7.58
C CYS A 290 -14.97 11.35 8.55
N ARG A 291 -16.16 10.98 8.06
CA ARG A 291 -17.30 10.60 8.90
C ARG A 291 -17.20 9.18 9.47
N LEU A 292 -16.32 8.33 8.93
CA LEU A 292 -16.19 6.94 9.39
C LEU A 292 -15.64 6.88 10.80
N ASP A 293 -14.65 7.71 11.07
CA ASP A 293 -13.99 7.84 12.36
C ASP A 293 -13.42 9.25 12.45
N PRO A 294 -13.71 10.05 13.50
CA PRO A 294 -13.26 11.43 13.61
C PRO A 294 -11.77 11.57 13.94
N ASP A 295 -11.14 10.54 14.53
CA ASP A 295 -9.83 10.64 15.16
C ASP A 295 -8.71 10.03 14.29
N LYS A 296 -9.06 9.13 13.36
CA LYS A 296 -8.06 8.47 12.51
C LYS A 296 -7.41 9.46 11.52
N PRO A 297 -6.09 9.41 11.34
CA PRO A 297 -5.41 10.21 10.32
C PRO A 297 -5.84 9.76 8.92
N VAL A 298 -5.90 10.71 7.98
CA VAL A 298 -6.21 10.44 6.57
C VAL A 298 -4.91 10.43 5.76
N ILE A 299 -4.77 9.47 4.86
CA ILE A 299 -3.71 9.45 3.85
C ILE A 299 -4.38 9.45 2.47
N LEU A 300 -3.95 10.37 1.61
CA LEU A 300 -4.15 10.18 0.17
C LEU A 300 -3.12 9.16 -0.29
N ALA A 301 -3.48 7.89 -0.14
CA ALA A 301 -2.61 6.77 -0.45
C ALA A 301 -2.33 6.71 -1.95
N GLU A 302 -3.21 7.26 -2.78
CA GLU A 302 -2.91 7.54 -4.18
C GLU A 302 -3.53 8.87 -4.58
N TRP A 303 -2.79 9.71 -5.29
CA TRP A 303 -3.38 10.84 -5.99
C TRP A 303 -2.61 11.18 -7.26
N GLY A 304 -3.32 11.69 -8.26
CA GLY A 304 -2.68 12.12 -9.51
C GLY A 304 -3.67 12.46 -10.61
N VAL A 305 -3.15 13.01 -11.69
CA VAL A 305 -3.93 13.31 -12.89
C VAL A 305 -3.06 13.15 -14.13
N GLY A 306 -3.66 12.62 -15.20
CA GLY A 306 -2.98 12.46 -16.48
C GLY A 306 -2.83 13.78 -17.23
N GLU A 307 -1.80 13.86 -18.07
CA GLU A 307 -1.58 15.00 -18.96
C GLU A 307 -2.46 14.88 -20.21
N PHE A 308 -3.59 15.60 -20.22
CA PHE A 308 -4.52 15.64 -21.35
C PHE A 308 -4.83 17.10 -21.74
N PRO A 309 -3.91 17.81 -22.45
CA PRO A 309 -4.04 19.25 -22.71
C PRO A 309 -5.30 19.67 -23.48
N LYS A 310 -5.92 18.75 -24.21
CA LYS A 310 -7.21 18.99 -24.91
C LYS A 310 -8.42 18.90 -23.98
N ALA A 311 -8.28 18.25 -22.83
CA ALA A 311 -9.36 18.05 -21.85
C ALA A 311 -9.26 19.02 -20.67
N GLY A 312 -8.04 19.34 -20.22
CA GLY A 312 -7.84 20.32 -19.15
C GLY A 312 -6.38 20.61 -18.85
N ASN A 313 -6.14 21.27 -17.71
CA ASN A 313 -4.85 21.86 -17.34
C ASN A 313 -4.29 21.16 -16.10
N LYS A 314 -3.37 20.22 -16.30
CA LYS A 314 -2.71 19.49 -15.21
C LYS A 314 -1.89 20.42 -14.28
N PRO A 315 -1.07 21.37 -14.77
CA PRO A 315 -0.40 22.32 -13.89
C PRO A 315 -1.34 23.07 -12.95
N GLN A 316 -2.51 23.49 -13.43
CA GLN A 316 -3.51 24.15 -12.58
C GLN A 316 -4.12 23.17 -11.58
N TRP A 317 -4.47 21.96 -12.00
CA TRP A 317 -4.99 20.93 -11.10
C TRP A 317 -4.03 20.61 -9.95
N LEU A 318 -2.72 20.54 -10.24
CA LEU A 318 -1.69 20.36 -9.22
C LEU A 318 -1.60 21.56 -8.27
N ARG A 319 -1.64 22.81 -8.78
CA ARG A 319 -1.69 24.02 -7.93
C ARG A 319 -2.90 24.02 -7.00
N ASP A 320 -4.06 23.67 -7.51
CA ASP A 320 -5.30 23.58 -6.73
C ASP A 320 -5.16 22.52 -5.62
N ALA A 321 -4.55 21.37 -5.95
CA ALA A 321 -4.29 20.32 -4.96
C ALA A 321 -3.35 20.76 -3.83
N PHE A 322 -2.18 21.32 -4.17
CA PHE A 322 -1.22 21.80 -3.19
C PHE A 322 -1.80 22.89 -2.28
N THR A 323 -2.59 23.82 -2.83
CA THR A 323 -3.27 24.87 -2.05
C THR A 323 -4.29 24.25 -1.10
N ALA A 324 -5.15 23.35 -1.59
CA ALA A 324 -6.22 22.79 -0.79
C ALA A 324 -5.75 21.86 0.34
N PHE A 325 -4.57 21.23 0.21
CA PHE A 325 -3.99 20.41 1.28
C PHE A 325 -3.73 21.18 2.58
N ALA A 326 -3.29 22.43 2.50
CA ALA A 326 -3.05 23.26 3.68
C ALA A 326 -4.37 23.82 4.26
N ASP A 327 -5.29 24.22 3.39
CA ASP A 327 -6.40 25.08 3.80
C ASP A 327 -7.72 24.33 4.02
N GLN A 328 -7.94 23.20 3.33
CA GLN A 328 -9.27 22.58 3.22
C GLN A 328 -9.32 21.14 3.75
N TYR A 329 -8.18 20.45 3.81
CA TYR A 329 -8.12 19.03 4.19
C TYR A 329 -7.22 18.77 5.42
N PRO A 330 -7.52 19.35 6.59
CA PRO A 330 -6.62 19.36 7.75
C PRO A 330 -6.35 17.98 8.37
N ARG A 331 -7.17 16.96 8.05
CA ARG A 331 -6.98 15.59 8.55
C ARG A 331 -6.04 14.75 7.67
N ILE A 332 -5.66 15.25 6.50
CA ILE A 332 -4.66 14.57 5.67
C ILE A 332 -3.31 14.71 6.35
N LYS A 333 -2.63 13.58 6.54
CA LYS A 333 -1.34 13.45 7.21
C LYS A 333 -0.27 12.80 6.33
N GLY A 334 -0.65 12.33 5.13
CA GLY A 334 0.26 11.92 4.07
C GLY A 334 -0.41 12.02 2.71
N ALA A 335 0.35 12.33 1.66
CA ALA A 335 -0.16 12.31 0.29
C ALA A 335 0.89 11.68 -0.64
N VAL A 336 0.50 10.60 -1.29
CA VAL A 336 1.36 9.73 -2.10
C VAL A 336 1.02 9.91 -3.58
N TYR A 337 1.84 10.68 -4.29
CA TYR A 337 1.60 10.97 -5.70
C TYR A 337 1.88 9.73 -6.57
N TRP A 338 0.98 9.41 -7.49
CA TRP A 338 1.16 8.30 -8.44
C TRP A 338 1.99 8.74 -9.65
N HIS A 339 3.30 8.52 -9.59
CA HIS A 339 4.23 8.87 -10.67
C HIS A 339 4.44 7.71 -11.63
N GLU A 340 3.57 7.57 -12.64
CA GLU A 340 3.67 6.49 -13.62
C GLU A 340 3.21 6.90 -15.03
N ARG A 341 3.71 6.20 -16.04
CA ARG A 341 3.22 6.26 -17.42
C ARG A 341 3.10 4.87 -18.00
N TRP A 342 1.90 4.50 -18.47
CA TRP A 342 1.65 3.20 -19.08
C TRP A 342 0.96 3.33 -20.45
N GLN A 343 1.08 2.27 -21.25
CA GLN A 343 0.35 2.10 -22.51
C GLN A 343 -0.98 1.41 -22.23
N ASN A 344 -2.07 1.94 -22.79
CA ASN A 344 -3.40 1.38 -22.70
C ASN A 344 -3.64 0.32 -23.80
N GLU A 345 -4.72 -0.44 -23.67
CA GLU A 345 -5.12 -1.47 -24.64
C GLU A 345 -5.38 -0.95 -26.06
N ASP A 346 -5.77 0.32 -26.17
CA ASP A 346 -6.04 1.03 -27.42
C ASP A 346 -4.80 1.74 -27.98
N ASP A 347 -3.60 1.36 -27.53
CA ASP A 347 -2.30 1.96 -27.85
C ASP A 347 -2.13 3.44 -27.45
N THR A 348 -3.11 4.04 -26.79
CA THR A 348 -2.93 5.36 -26.19
C THR A 348 -2.07 5.26 -24.93
N TYR A 349 -1.64 6.41 -24.40
CA TYR A 349 -0.86 6.45 -23.17
C TYR A 349 -1.57 7.25 -22.09
N SER A 350 -1.51 6.73 -20.88
CA SER A 350 -1.85 7.44 -19.66
C SER A 350 -0.56 7.91 -19.02
N ASN A 351 -0.39 9.24 -18.88
CA ASN A 351 0.84 9.83 -18.37
C ASN A 351 0.57 10.69 -17.14
N LEU A 352 0.69 10.08 -15.96
CA LEU A 352 0.48 10.74 -14.67
C LEU A 352 1.78 11.31 -14.11
N ARG A 353 2.94 10.96 -14.65
CA ARG A 353 4.25 11.45 -14.21
C ARG A 353 4.27 12.97 -14.03
N VAL A 354 4.93 13.44 -12.98
CA VAL A 354 5.02 14.88 -12.65
C VAL A 354 5.77 15.67 -13.73
N ASN A 355 6.67 15.01 -14.46
CA ASN A 355 7.40 15.56 -15.61
C ASN A 355 6.74 15.24 -16.96
N SER A 356 5.41 15.04 -16.99
CA SER A 356 4.65 14.93 -18.24
C SER A 356 4.72 16.21 -19.09
N SER A 357 4.96 17.36 -18.46
CA SER A 357 5.31 18.64 -19.08
C SER A 357 6.26 19.44 -18.16
N PRO A 358 7.03 20.40 -18.69
CA PRO A 358 7.87 21.29 -17.87
C PRO A 358 7.06 22.05 -16.81
N GLU A 359 5.87 22.53 -17.16
CA GLU A 359 4.98 23.30 -16.29
C GLU A 359 4.43 22.43 -15.14
N SER A 360 4.06 21.18 -15.42
CA SER A 360 3.62 20.23 -14.39
C SER A 360 4.74 19.96 -13.38
N LEU A 361 5.98 19.78 -13.86
CA LEU A 361 7.13 19.55 -12.98
C LEU A 361 7.44 20.77 -12.12
N GLN A 362 7.40 21.97 -12.71
CA GLN A 362 7.65 23.21 -12.01
C GLN A 362 6.65 23.41 -10.87
N VAL A 363 5.35 23.28 -11.15
CA VAL A 363 4.29 23.40 -10.13
C VAL A 363 4.48 22.37 -9.03
N PHE A 364 4.81 21.13 -9.39
CA PHE A 364 5.00 20.08 -8.41
C PHE A 364 6.17 20.38 -7.45
N ARG A 365 7.29 20.88 -7.99
CA ARG A 365 8.45 21.32 -7.20
C ARG A 365 8.10 22.49 -6.28
N GLU A 366 7.41 23.50 -6.80
CA GLU A 366 6.97 24.68 -6.03
C GLU A 366 6.04 24.28 -4.89
N GLY A 367 5.06 23.41 -5.16
CA GLY A 367 4.12 22.90 -4.16
C GLY A 367 4.80 22.11 -3.05
N LEU A 368 5.73 21.19 -3.39
CA LEU A 368 6.47 20.39 -2.41
C LEU A 368 7.53 21.17 -1.63
N ALA A 369 7.99 22.32 -2.14
CA ALA A 369 8.96 23.16 -1.43
C ALA A 369 8.35 23.83 -0.18
N HIS A 370 7.02 23.92 -0.09
CA HIS A 370 6.34 24.53 1.05
C HIS A 370 6.61 23.75 2.36
N PRO A 371 6.95 24.42 3.48
CA PRO A 371 7.36 23.75 4.73
C PRO A 371 6.25 22.93 5.41
N TYR A 372 5.00 23.07 4.96
CA TYR A 372 3.89 22.21 5.37
C TYR A 372 4.09 20.74 4.99
N TRP A 373 4.97 20.45 4.03
CA TRP A 373 5.36 19.11 3.63
C TRP A 373 6.49 18.57 4.51
N VAL A 374 6.14 17.59 5.34
CA VAL A 374 7.04 16.88 6.24
C VAL A 374 7.75 15.78 5.45
N THR A 375 9.07 15.86 5.36
CA THR A 375 9.87 14.92 4.56
C THR A 375 10.44 13.77 5.37
N GLN A 376 10.59 13.93 6.68
CA GLN A 376 11.20 12.91 7.55
C GLN A 376 10.13 12.24 8.40
N PRO A 377 9.97 10.91 8.34
CA PRO A 377 9.06 10.19 9.22
C PRO A 377 9.39 10.39 10.70
N LEU A 378 8.36 10.62 11.51
CA LEU A 378 8.46 10.80 12.95
C LEU A 378 8.22 9.46 13.66
N TYR A 379 9.01 9.17 14.69
CA TYR A 379 8.89 7.95 15.48
C TYR A 379 8.82 8.25 16.97
N ARG A 380 8.06 7.46 17.73
CA ARG A 380 7.95 7.52 19.20
C ARG A 380 8.22 6.18 19.87
#